data_AF-A0A0K2SVK3-F1
#
_entry.id   AF-A0A0K2SVK3-F1
#
_cell.length_a   1.000
_cell.length_b   1.000
_cell.length_c   1.000
_cell.angle_alpha   90.00
_cell.angle_beta   90.00
_cell.angle_gamma   90.00
#
_symmetry.space_group_name_H-M   'P 1'
#
loop_
_entity.id
_entity.type
_entity.pdbx_description
1 polymer ?
#
loop_
_entity_poly.entity_id
_entity_poly.type
_entity_poly.pdbx_seq_one_letter_code
_entity_poly.pdbx_strand_id
1 'polypeptide(L)'
;MLPIGLSDIPGEAMVKLYCPKCMDVYNPKSSRHHHTDGSYFGTGFPHMLFMVHPEYRPKRPASQFVPRLYGFKIHQLAYQIQQQAAANFKTPLRALSYNNAKR
;
A
#
# COMPACT_ATOMS: atom_id res chain seq x y z
N MET A 1 -0.13 -3.37 -15.39
CA MET A 1 -0.55 -4.04 -14.13
C MET A 1 -1.68 -4.98 -14.48
N LEU A 2 -1.92 -5.99 -13.66
CA LEU A 2 -2.95 -7.00 -13.88
C LEU A 2 -3.93 -6.98 -12.70
N PRO A 3 -5.25 -7.17 -12.92
CA PRO A 3 -6.19 -7.29 -11.81
C PRO A 3 -5.87 -8.55 -10.98
N ILE A 4 -6.13 -8.48 -9.67
CA ILE A 4 -5.97 -9.61 -8.75
C ILE A 4 -7.00 -9.49 -7.61
N GLY A 5 -7.55 -10.61 -7.19
CA GLY A 5 -8.33 -10.72 -5.95
C GLY A 5 -7.41 -11.00 -4.75
N LEU A 6 -7.67 -10.40 -3.60
CA LEU A 6 -6.99 -10.77 -2.34
C LEU A 6 -7.64 -12.00 -1.68
N SER A 7 -8.87 -12.31 -2.08
CA SER A 7 -9.62 -13.48 -1.67
C SER A 7 -10.42 -13.99 -2.87
N ASP A 8 -10.66 -15.31 -2.90
CA ASP A 8 -11.55 -15.96 -3.85
C ASP A 8 -13.01 -16.02 -3.34
N ILE A 9 -13.27 -15.52 -2.13
CA ILE A 9 -14.60 -15.46 -1.52
C ILE A 9 -15.26 -14.11 -1.87
N PRO A 10 -16.46 -14.11 -2.49
CA PRO A 10 -17.19 -12.88 -2.80
C PRO A 10 -17.50 -12.05 -1.55
N GLY A 11 -17.36 -10.73 -1.66
CA GLY A 11 -17.64 -9.76 -0.61
C GLY A 11 -16.49 -9.50 0.38
N GLU A 12 -15.43 -10.31 0.39
CA GLU A 12 -14.32 -10.12 1.34
C GLU A 12 -13.38 -8.97 0.95
N ALA A 13 -13.06 -8.85 -0.33
CA ALA A 13 -12.13 -7.83 -0.81
C ALA A 13 -12.44 -7.38 -2.23
N MET A 14 -12.28 -6.07 -2.46
CA MET A 14 -12.39 -5.47 -3.78
C MET A 14 -11.13 -5.74 -4.61
N VAL A 15 -11.26 -5.66 -5.93
CA VAL A 15 -10.16 -5.88 -6.89
C VAL A 15 -8.96 -4.98 -6.58
N LYS A 16 -7.76 -5.57 -6.69
CA LYS A 16 -6.48 -4.86 -6.62
C LYS A 16 -5.72 -5.00 -7.93
N LEU A 17 -4.59 -4.30 -8.03
CA LEU A 17 -3.72 -4.34 -9.19
C LEU A 17 -2.36 -4.90 -8.80
N TYR A 18 -2.02 -6.06 -9.35
CA TYR A 18 -0.68 -6.65 -9.27
C TYR A 18 0.27 -5.98 -10.27
N CYS A 19 1.44 -5.57 -9.77
CA CYS A 19 2.54 -5.10 -10.61
C CYS A 19 3.60 -6.19 -10.76
N PRO A 20 3.83 -6.74 -11.97
CA PRO A 20 4.82 -7.79 -12.16
C PRO A 20 6.27 -7.32 -12.05
N LYS A 21 6.51 -6.00 -12.04
CA LYS A 21 7.85 -5.42 -11.95
C LYS A 21 8.36 -5.32 -10.51
N CYS A 22 7.55 -4.78 -9.59
CA CYS A 22 7.88 -4.72 -8.17
C CYS A 22 7.33 -5.90 -7.37
N MET A 23 6.50 -6.74 -7.98
CA MET A 23 5.86 -7.92 -7.36
C MET A 23 4.97 -7.57 -6.17
N ASP A 24 4.26 -6.44 -6.26
CA ASP A 24 3.44 -5.89 -5.18
C ASP A 24 2.04 -5.50 -5.67
N VAL A 25 1.12 -5.31 -4.75
CA VAL A 25 -0.32 -5.13 -4.98
C VAL A 25 -0.77 -3.72 -4.58
N TYR A 26 -1.54 -3.07 -5.45
CA TYR A 26 -1.95 -1.68 -5.27
C TYR A 26 -3.45 -1.49 -5.45
N ASN A 27 -3.99 -0.41 -4.87
CA ASN A 27 -5.37 -0.01 -5.09
C ASN A 27 -5.55 0.60 -6.50
N PRO A 28 -6.66 0.31 -7.20
CA PRO A 28 -7.01 1.00 -8.43
C PRO A 28 -7.09 2.52 -8.22
N LYS A 29 -6.44 3.29 -9.10
CA LYS A 29 -6.40 4.76 -9.00
C LYS A 29 -7.78 5.41 -9.17
N SER A 30 -8.60 4.89 -10.09
CA SER A 30 -9.93 5.42 -10.38
C SER A 30 -10.98 4.78 -9.47
N SER A 31 -11.83 5.62 -8.87
CA SER A 31 -12.93 5.20 -8.00
C SER A 31 -13.96 4.30 -8.69
N ARG A 32 -14.03 4.34 -10.02
CA ARG A 32 -14.94 3.49 -10.80
C ARG A 32 -14.73 1.99 -10.59
N HIS A 33 -13.54 1.58 -10.16
CA HIS A 33 -13.19 0.17 -9.91
C HIS A 33 -13.20 -0.18 -8.42
N HIS A 34 -13.51 0.76 -7.52
CA HIS A 34 -13.45 0.52 -6.07
C HIS A 34 -14.54 -0.41 -5.56
N HIS A 35 -15.63 -0.57 -6.31
CA HIS A 35 -16.77 -1.42 -5.96
C HIS A 35 -16.81 -2.72 -6.79
N THR A 36 -15.73 -3.05 -7.50
CA THR A 36 -15.63 -4.31 -8.23
C THR A 36 -15.02 -5.36 -7.31
N ASP A 37 -15.74 -6.48 -7.12
CA ASP A 37 -15.29 -7.59 -6.30
C ASP A 37 -14.01 -8.23 -6.87
N GLY A 38 -13.04 -8.53 -5.99
CA GLY A 38 -11.78 -9.15 -6.37
C GLY A 38 -11.92 -10.64 -6.71
N SER A 39 -12.90 -11.33 -6.13
CA SER A 39 -13.14 -12.76 -6.34
C SER A 39 -13.44 -13.11 -7.81
N TYR A 40 -13.97 -12.15 -8.59
CA TYR A 40 -14.23 -12.32 -10.02
C TYR A 40 -12.96 -12.47 -10.86
N PHE A 41 -11.81 -12.04 -10.33
CA PHE A 41 -10.50 -12.18 -10.99
C PHE A 41 -9.69 -13.34 -10.40
N GLY A 42 -9.93 -13.66 -9.13
CA GLY A 42 -9.23 -14.68 -8.38
C GLY A 42 -7.84 -14.26 -7.91
N THR A 43 -7.33 -15.01 -6.93
CA THR A 43 -6.01 -14.80 -6.32
C THR A 43 -4.87 -15.22 -7.25
N GLY A 44 -5.11 -16.20 -8.12
CA GLY A 44 -4.08 -16.83 -8.95
C GLY A 44 -3.85 -16.21 -10.33
N PHE A 45 -4.72 -15.33 -10.82
CA PHE A 45 -4.71 -14.92 -12.24
C PHE A 45 -3.36 -14.37 -12.73
N PRO A 46 -2.72 -13.36 -12.07
CA PRO A 46 -1.44 -12.86 -12.54
C PRO A 46 -0.33 -13.90 -12.47
N HIS A 47 -0.37 -14.79 -11.47
CA HIS A 47 0.63 -15.84 -11.29
C HIS A 47 0.56 -16.86 -12.42
N MET A 48 -0.65 -17.33 -12.74
CA MET A 48 -0.89 -18.27 -13.83
C MET A 48 -0.48 -17.67 -15.19
N LEU A 49 -0.80 -16.39 -15.43
CA LEU A 49 -0.40 -15.70 -16.65
C LEU A 49 1.12 -15.75 -16.88
N PHE A 50 1.94 -15.51 -15.84
CA PHE A 50 3.41 -15.59 -15.98
C PHE A 50 3.99 -17.00 -15.84
N MET A 51 3.19 -18.01 -15.47
CA MET A 51 3.56 -19.42 -15.62
C MET A 51 3.40 -19.87 -17.07
N VAL A 52 2.32 -19.46 -17.74
CA VAL A 52 2.05 -19.78 -19.15
C VAL A 52 2.90 -18.93 -20.10
N HIS A 53 3.10 -17.65 -19.79
CA HIS A 53 3.89 -16.72 -20.60
C HIS A 53 5.03 -16.06 -19.80
N PRO A 54 6.13 -16.78 -19.55
CA PRO A 54 7.29 -16.25 -18.83
C PRO A 54 7.96 -15.05 -19.51
N GLU A 55 7.85 -14.94 -20.83
CA GLU A 55 8.45 -13.89 -21.67
C GLU A 55 7.93 -12.48 -21.36
N TYR A 56 6.71 -12.36 -20.82
CA TYR A 56 6.15 -11.07 -20.42
C TYR A 56 6.61 -10.62 -19.03
N ARG A 57 7.37 -11.44 -18.29
CA ARG A 57 7.86 -11.06 -16.96
C ARG A 57 8.91 -9.96 -17.08
N PRO A 58 8.64 -8.73 -16.60
CA PRO A 58 9.60 -7.63 -16.71
C PRO A 58 10.80 -7.87 -15.81
N LYS A 59 11.96 -7.32 -16.20
CA LYS A 59 13.14 -7.26 -15.32
C LYS A 59 12.84 -6.38 -14.11
N ARG A 60 13.46 -6.72 -12.97
CA ARG A 60 13.35 -5.93 -11.73
C ARG A 60 13.84 -4.49 -11.94
N PRO A 61 13.34 -3.52 -11.16
CA PRO A 61 13.80 -2.13 -11.24
C PRO A 61 15.33 -2.03 -11.10
N ALA A 62 15.99 -1.32 -12.02
CA ALA A 62 17.44 -1.13 -11.98
C ALA A 62 17.89 -0.18 -10.85
N SER A 63 17.00 0.71 -10.42
CA SER A 63 17.24 1.70 -9.37
C SER A 63 16.14 1.66 -8.34
N GLN A 64 16.51 1.78 -7.07
CA GLN A 64 15.60 1.97 -5.95
C GLN A 64 15.62 3.43 -5.50
N PHE A 65 14.51 3.89 -4.93
CA PHE A 65 14.46 5.21 -4.31
C PHE A 65 15.50 5.31 -3.18
N VAL A 66 16.32 6.36 -3.22
CA VAL A 66 17.30 6.68 -2.17
C VAL A 66 16.87 7.98 -1.49
N PRO A 67 16.37 7.93 -0.25
CA PRO A 67 15.93 9.13 0.46
C PRO A 67 17.12 10.03 0.76
N ARG A 68 17.00 11.32 0.41
CA ARG A 68 18.03 12.33 0.64
C ARG A 68 17.42 13.60 1.23
N LEU A 69 18.12 14.19 2.19
CA LEU A 69 17.82 15.49 2.77
C LEU A 69 19.08 16.35 2.69
N TYR A 70 18.98 17.53 2.05
CA TYR A 70 20.13 18.39 1.74
C TYR A 70 21.30 17.64 1.07
N GLY A 71 21.00 16.66 0.20
CA GLY A 71 21.99 15.86 -0.52
C GLY A 71 22.51 14.63 0.23
N PHE A 72 22.38 14.59 1.56
CA PHE A 72 22.82 13.47 2.39
C PHE A 72 21.79 12.35 2.43
N LYS A 73 22.25 11.09 2.42
CA LYS A 73 21.38 9.93 2.59
C LYS A 73 20.89 9.85 4.03
N ILE A 74 19.63 9.47 4.22
CA ILE A 74 19.10 9.19 5.56
C ILE A 74 19.57 7.80 6.00
N HIS A 75 20.20 7.71 7.16
CA HIS A 75 20.65 6.43 7.72
C HIS A 75 19.47 5.62 8.26
N GLN A 76 19.52 4.29 8.15
CA GLN A 76 18.40 3.40 8.54
C GLN A 76 17.99 3.54 10.02
N LEU A 77 18.98 3.76 10.91
CA LEU A 77 18.73 3.98 12.34
C LEU A 77 17.81 5.19 12.61
N ALA A 78 17.82 6.22 11.76
CA ALA A 78 16.99 7.40 11.95
C ALA A 78 15.48 7.04 11.94
N TYR A 79 15.07 6.07 11.13
CA TYR A 79 13.68 5.60 11.09
C TYR A 79 13.29 4.88 12.38
N GLN A 80 14.19 4.08 12.96
CA GLN A 80 13.94 3.40 14.23
C GLN A 80 13.78 4.39 15.39
N ILE A 81 14.68 5.38 15.48
CA ILE A 81 14.61 6.44 16.50
C ILE A 81 13.29 7.23 16.36
N GLN A 82 12.90 7.58 15.13
CA GLN A 82 11.66 8.29 14.86
C GLN A 82 10.43 7.48 15.28
N GLN A 83 10.38 6.18 14.98
CA GLN A 83 9.28 5.30 15.37
C GLN A 83 9.15 5.17 16.89
N GLN A 84 10.27 5.01 17.61
CA GLN A 84 10.28 4.96 19.07
C GLN A 84 9.81 6.29 19.69
N ALA A 85 10.29 7.42 19.17
CA ALA A 85 9.86 8.73 19.64
C ALA A 85 8.35 8.96 19.43
N ALA A 86 7.80 8.53 18.29
CA ALA A 86 6.37 8.60 18.01
C ALA A 86 5.55 7.71 18.95
N ALA A 87 6.02 6.49 19.24
CA ALA A 87 5.38 5.58 20.18
C ALA A 87 5.40 6.11 21.62
N ASN A 88 6.48 6.79 22.01
CA ASN A 88 6.64 7.36 23.34
C ASN A 88 5.93 8.71 23.51
N PHE A 89 5.45 9.33 22.43
CA PHE A 89 4.77 10.60 22.48
C PHE A 89 3.41 10.48 23.16
N LYS A 90 3.34 10.84 24.45
CA LYS A 90 2.07 11.01 25.16
C LYS A 90 1.50 12.37 24.80
N THR A 91 0.36 12.40 24.12
CA THR A 91 -0.38 13.62 23.82
C THR A 91 -0.58 14.41 25.12
N PRO A 92 -0.16 15.68 25.22
CA PRO A 92 -0.50 16.49 26.37
C PRO A 92 -2.03 16.61 26.42
N LEU A 93 -2.63 16.26 27.57
CA LEU A 93 -4.04 16.49 27.89
C LEU A 93 -4.33 17.98 27.80
N ARG A 94 -4.62 18.51 26.61
CA ARG A 94 -5.30 19.79 26.49
C ARG A 94 -6.73 19.56 26.96
N ALA A 95 -7.02 20.06 28.16
CA ALA A 95 -8.35 20.10 28.74
C ALA A 95 -9.38 20.59 27.71
N LEU A 96 -10.26 19.69 27.28
CA LEU A 96 -11.50 20.05 26.59
C LEU A 96 -12.42 20.66 27.65
N SER A 97 -12.22 21.95 27.95
CA SER A 97 -13.27 22.76 28.57
C SER A 97 -14.31 23.04 27.49
N TYR A 98 -15.27 22.13 27.35
CA TYR A 98 -16.49 22.39 26.59
C TYR A 98 -17.29 23.42 27.39
N ASN A 99 -17.07 24.70 27.09
CA ASN A 99 -17.91 25.77 27.60
C ASN A 99 -19.30 25.65 26.96
N ASN A 100 -20.26 25.28 27.81
CA ASN A 100 -21.69 25.44 27.61
C ASN A 100 -22.00 26.92 27.31
N ALA A 101 -22.38 27.25 26.08
CA ALA A 101 -22.89 28.57 25.73
C ALA A 101 -24.00 28.47 24.67
N LYS A 102 -25.23 28.41 25.18
CA LYS A 102 -26.51 28.87 24.61
C LYS A 102 -26.43 29.61 23.26
N ARG A 103 -27.21 29.14 22.29
CA ARG A 103 -28.25 29.90 21.58
C ARG A 103 -29.17 28.97 20.80
#